data_AF-A0A1E4RLE9-F1
#
_entry.id   AF-A0A1E4RLE9-F1
#
_cell.length_a   1.000
_cell.length_b   1.000
_cell.length_c   1.000
_cell.angle_alpha   90.00
_cell.angle_beta   90.00
_cell.angle_gamma   90.00
#
_symmetry.space_group_name_H-M   'P 1'
#
loop_
_entity.id
_entity.type
_entity.pdbx_description
1 polymer ?
#
loop_
_entity_poly.entity_id
_entity_poly.type
_entity_poly.pdbx_seq_one_letter_code
_entity_poly.pdbx_strand_id
1 'polypeptide(L)'
;MSEEENRTTAPANIPIVTLARIFQDVSFRKENTRITSNTLKLSSEYIRLFIKEALIRSNEERLKEIEISGQVDGIDQVGESTNRNNQDSEFELDDDEIDVDMVPEPNTQQRAVSTGGGDTVANNMLDTRHLARVAGVLVLDF
;
A
#
# COMPACT_ATOMS: atom_id res chain seq x y z
N MET A 1 0.35 -25.49 16.79
CA MET A 1 -0.40 -25.67 15.53
C MET A 1 -1.58 -24.74 15.64
N SER A 2 -1.48 -23.59 14.99
CA SER A 2 -2.35 -22.44 15.19
C SER A 2 -3.73 -22.73 14.61
N GLU A 3 -4.74 -22.63 15.46
CA GLU A 3 -6.14 -22.60 15.08
C GLU A 3 -6.40 -21.25 14.37
N GLU A 4 -6.14 -21.21 13.07
CA GLU A 4 -6.54 -20.08 12.22
C GLU A 4 -8.03 -20.24 11.94
N GLU A 5 -8.78 -19.61 12.85
CA GLU A 5 -10.23 -19.43 12.88
C GLU A 5 -10.81 -19.18 11.47
N ASN A 6 -11.50 -20.20 10.95
CA ASN A 6 -12.30 -20.13 9.73
C ASN A 6 -13.46 -19.14 9.96
N ARG A 7 -13.18 -17.85 9.83
CA ARG A 7 -14.20 -16.81 9.73
C ARG A 7 -14.89 -16.98 8.39
N THR A 8 -15.86 -17.88 8.35
CA THR A 8 -16.92 -17.84 7.33
C THR A 8 -17.74 -16.58 7.59
N THR A 9 -17.20 -15.42 7.22
CA THR A 9 -17.91 -14.14 7.23
C THR A 9 -19.12 -14.30 6.33
N ALA A 10 -20.32 -14.37 6.93
CA ALA A 10 -21.57 -14.34 6.21
C ALA A 10 -21.53 -13.17 5.20
N PRO A 11 -22.06 -13.37 3.99
CA PRO A 11 -22.00 -12.34 2.96
C PRO A 11 -22.66 -11.06 3.49
N ALA A 12 -21.88 -9.98 3.62
CA ALA A 12 -22.43 -8.67 3.95
C ALA A 12 -23.52 -8.33 2.92
N ASN A 13 -24.77 -8.27 3.38
CA ASN A 13 -25.93 -8.10 2.51
C ASN A 13 -26.45 -6.68 2.63
N ILE A 14 -26.71 -6.05 1.49
CA ILE A 14 -27.22 -4.68 1.43
C ILE A 14 -28.70 -4.72 1.82
N PRO A 15 -29.16 -3.93 2.81
CA PRO A 15 -30.55 -3.94 3.21
C PRO A 15 -31.47 -3.58 2.03
N ILE A 16 -32.39 -4.49 1.71
CA ILE A 16 -33.32 -4.40 0.57
C ILE A 16 -34.14 -3.09 0.65
N VAL A 17 -34.55 -2.68 1.84
CA VAL A 17 -35.32 -1.45 2.07
C VAL A 17 -34.53 -0.20 1.64
N THR A 18 -33.21 -0.19 1.85
CA THR A 18 -32.34 0.92 1.44
C THR A 18 -32.28 1.01 -0.09
N LEU A 19 -32.14 -0.12 -0.77
CA LEU A 19 -32.15 -0.15 -2.23
C LEU A 19 -33.50 0.30 -2.83
N ALA A 20 -34.61 -0.09 -2.19
CA ALA A 20 -35.93 0.39 -2.60
C ALA A 20 -36.02 1.91 -2.54
N ARG A 21 -35.50 2.52 -1.47
CA ARG A 21 -35.46 3.99 -1.31
C ARG A 21 -34.56 4.63 -2.36
N ILE A 22 -33.35 4.11 -2.56
CA ILE A 22 -32.42 4.63 -3.58
C ILE A 22 -33.06 4.61 -4.97
N PHE A 23 -33.72 3.51 -5.36
CA PHE A 23 -34.37 3.44 -6.67
C PHE A 23 -35.56 4.41 -6.79
N GLN A 24 -36.34 4.57 -5.73
CA GLN A 24 -37.46 5.52 -5.72
C GLN A 24 -36.98 6.98 -5.80
N ASP A 25 -35.91 7.32 -5.07
CA ASP A 25 -35.45 8.70 -4.91
C ASP A 25 -34.55 9.15 -6.07
N VAL A 26 -33.71 8.26 -6.59
CA VAL A 26 -32.64 8.60 -7.56
C VAL A 26 -32.93 8.09 -8.97
N SER A 27 -33.53 6.90 -9.10
CA SER A 27 -33.62 6.22 -10.40
C SER A 27 -34.96 6.41 -11.10
N PHE A 28 -36.07 6.37 -10.36
CA PHE A 28 -37.40 6.45 -10.95
C PHE A 28 -37.80 7.90 -11.25
N ARG A 29 -38.02 8.19 -12.53
CA ARG A 29 -38.47 9.52 -12.98
C ARG A 29 -39.95 9.79 -12.71
N LYS A 30 -40.76 8.74 -12.59
CA LYS A 30 -42.20 8.84 -12.34
C LYS A 30 -42.51 8.27 -10.95
N GLU A 31 -43.27 9.02 -10.16
CA GLU A 31 -43.61 8.66 -8.77
C GLU A 31 -44.40 7.34 -8.65
N ASN A 32 -45.15 6.96 -9.68
CA ASN A 32 -45.95 5.73 -9.69
C ASN A 32 -45.17 4.48 -10.09
N THR A 33 -43.88 4.61 -10.40
CA THR A 33 -43.03 3.46 -10.75
C THR A 33 -42.85 2.56 -9.54
N ARG A 34 -43.07 1.26 -9.69
CA ARG A 34 -42.88 0.27 -8.62
C ARG A 34 -41.94 -0.84 -9.10
N ILE A 35 -41.15 -1.36 -8.16
CA ILE A 35 -40.25 -2.49 -8.39
C ILE A 35 -40.68 -3.68 -7.54
N THR A 36 -40.60 -4.89 -8.12
CA THR A 36 -40.97 -6.10 -7.40
C THR A 36 -39.88 -6.50 -6.41
N SER A 37 -40.26 -7.21 -5.34
CA SER A 37 -39.30 -7.69 -4.33
C SER A 37 -38.24 -8.61 -4.93
N ASN A 38 -38.61 -9.47 -5.89
CA ASN A 38 -37.67 -10.38 -6.55
C ASN A 38 -36.65 -9.64 -7.40
N THR A 39 -37.09 -8.64 -8.17
CA THR A 39 -36.17 -7.77 -8.94
C THR A 39 -35.22 -7.05 -8.01
N LEU A 40 -35.71 -6.54 -6.87
CA LEU A 40 -34.89 -5.82 -5.91
C LEU A 40 -33.82 -6.71 -5.26
N LYS A 41 -34.13 -7.99 -4.99
CA LYS A 41 -33.16 -8.99 -4.53
C LYS A 41 -32.09 -9.33 -5.59
N LEU A 42 -32.46 -9.35 -6.86
CA LEU A 42 -31.47 -9.51 -7.94
C LEU A 42 -30.57 -8.29 -8.02
N SER A 43 -31.15 -7.08 -7.99
CA SER A 43 -30.41 -5.83 -7.96
C SER A 43 -29.44 -5.72 -6.78
N SER A 44 -29.78 -6.26 -5.60
CA SER A 44 -28.86 -6.27 -4.46
C SER A 44 -27.61 -7.09 -4.73
N GLU A 45 -27.72 -8.24 -5.40
CA GLU A 45 -26.56 -9.03 -5.79
C GLU A 45 -25.73 -8.35 -6.89
N TYR A 46 -26.36 -7.68 -7.85
CA TYR A 46 -25.65 -6.90 -8.88
C TYR A 46 -24.83 -5.75 -8.27
N ILE A 47 -25.43 -4.96 -7.37
CA ILE A 47 -24.74 -3.85 -6.70
C ILE A 47 -23.59 -4.39 -5.83
N ARG A 48 -23.80 -5.55 -5.19
CA ARG A 48 -22.76 -6.21 -4.42
C ARG A 48 -21.59 -6.66 -5.30
N LEU A 49 -21.87 -7.25 -6.47
CA LEU A 49 -20.82 -7.61 -7.44
C LEU A 49 -20.05 -6.37 -7.90
N PHE A 50 -20.75 -5.29 -8.22
CA PHE A 50 -20.13 -4.01 -8.58
C PHE A 50 -19.17 -3.50 -7.50
N ILE A 51 -19.61 -3.47 -6.23
CA ILE A 51 -18.78 -3.01 -5.11
C ILE A 51 -17.55 -3.92 -4.93
N LYS A 52 -17.72 -5.23 -5.04
CA LYS A 52 -16.60 -6.18 -4.93
C LYS A 52 -15.60 -6.01 -6.06
N GLU A 53 -16.07 -5.85 -7.29
CA GLU A 53 -15.21 -5.66 -8.45
C GLU A 53 -14.42 -4.35 -8.34
N ALA A 54 -15.11 -3.27 -7.93
CA ALA A 54 -14.48 -1.99 -7.64
C ALA A 54 -13.37 -2.12 -6.60
N LEU A 55 -13.62 -2.85 -5.52
CA LEU A 55 -12.67 -3.07 -4.44
C LEU A 55 -11.46 -3.89 -4.91
N ILE A 56 -11.69 -5.01 -5.60
CA ILE A 56 -10.63 -5.90 -6.08
C ILE A 56 -9.72 -5.15 -7.04
N ARG A 57 -10.27 -4.50 -8.06
CA ARG A 57 -9.47 -3.76 -9.05
C ARG A 57 -8.73 -2.57 -8.46
N SER A 58 -9.35 -1.85 -7.52
CA SER A 58 -8.66 -0.77 -6.81
C SER A 58 -7.49 -1.31 -5.98
N ASN A 59 -7.66 -2.48 -5.35
CA ASN A 59 -6.59 -3.10 -4.59
C ASN A 59 -5.48 -3.65 -5.50
N GLU A 60 -5.82 -4.21 -6.66
CA GLU A 60 -4.84 -4.59 -7.69
C GLU A 60 -4.00 -3.39 -8.13
N GLU A 61 -4.62 -2.23 -8.33
CA GLU A 61 -3.89 -1.01 -8.68
C GLU A 61 -2.95 -0.56 -7.55
N ARG A 62 -3.39 -0.63 -6.29
CA ARG A 62 -2.53 -0.36 -5.13
C ARG A 62 -1.32 -1.31 -5.08
N LEU A 63 -1.52 -2.59 -5.38
CA LEU A 63 -0.42 -3.57 -5.39
C LEU A 63 0.59 -3.28 -6.52
N LYS A 64 0.12 -2.89 -7.71
CA LYS A 64 1.00 -2.50 -8.82
C LYS A 64 1.87 -1.29 -8.47
N GLU A 65 1.34 -0.30 -7.76
CA GLU A 65 2.13 0.87 -7.32
C GLU A 65 3.28 0.46 -6.39
N ILE A 66 3.04 -0.50 -5.50
CA ILE A 66 4.05 -1.03 -4.58
C ILE A 66 5.13 -1.78 -5.36
N GLU A 67 4.74 -2.63 -6.32
CA GLU A 67 5.68 -3.37 -7.17
C GLU A 67 6.58 -2.43 -7.98
N ILE A 68 6.01 -1.39 -8.59
CA ILE A 68 6.78 -0.39 -9.35
C ILE A 68 7.74 0.37 -8.44
N SER A 69 7.28 0.78 -7.24
CA SER A 69 8.11 1.54 -6.29
C SER A 69 9.27 0.70 -5.75
N GLY A 70 9.06 -0.60 -5.53
CA GLY A 70 10.12 -1.53 -5.10
C GLY A 70 11.17 -1.82 -6.17
N GLN A 71 10.85 -1.69 -7.45
CA GLN A 71 11.78 -1.95 -8.56
C GLN A 71 12.71 -0.75 -8.88
N VAL A 72 12.35 0.46 -8.43
CA VAL A 72 13.10 1.70 -8.73
C VAL A 72 14.13 2.05 -7.64
N ASP A 73 14.18 1.31 -6.53
CA ASP A 73 15.24 1.44 -5.53
C ASP A 73 16.54 0.80 -6.05
N GLY A 74 17.26 1.57 -6.88
CA GLY A 74 18.50 1.20 -7.56
C GLY A 74 19.70 0.95 -6.65
N ILE A 75 19.52 0.36 -5.49
CA ILE A 75 20.59 -0.26 -4.70
C ILE A 75 20.69 -1.70 -5.16
N ASP A 76 21.23 -1.87 -6.38
CA ASP A 76 21.84 -3.12 -6.80
C ASP A 76 22.93 -3.45 -5.77
N GLN A 77 22.80 -4.59 -5.10
CA GLN A 77 23.70 -5.01 -4.05
C GLN A 77 25.00 -5.51 -4.69
N VAL A 78 25.81 -4.56 -5.18
CA VAL A 78 27.14 -4.82 -5.72
C VAL A 78 28.08 -5.15 -4.56
N GLY A 79 28.13 -6.43 -4.19
CA GLY A 79 29.23 -7.12 -3.52
C GLY A 79 29.89 -6.49 -2.28
N GLU A 80 29.68 -7.09 -1.12
CA GLU A 80 30.75 -7.22 -0.10
C GLU A 80 31.19 -8.68 0.01
N SER A 81 31.96 -9.13 -0.98
CA SER A 81 32.95 -10.18 -0.77
C SER A 81 34.20 -9.54 -0.16
N THR A 82 34.10 -9.05 1.08
CA THR A 82 35.26 -8.63 1.88
C THR A 82 35.39 -9.60 3.04
N ASN A 83 35.80 -10.83 2.74
CA ASN A 83 36.42 -11.69 3.74
C ASN A 83 37.85 -11.15 3.98
N ARG A 84 37.95 -10.08 4.76
CA ARG A 84 39.22 -9.65 5.37
C ARG A 84 39.57 -10.69 6.42
N ASN A 85 40.28 -11.73 5.99
CA ASN A 85 41.02 -12.59 6.91
C ASN A 85 42.03 -11.71 7.65
N ASN A 86 41.74 -11.49 8.94
CA ASN A 86 42.73 -11.16 9.95
C ASN A 86 43.85 -12.20 9.89
N GLN A 87 45.06 -11.81 9.50
CA GLN A 87 46.28 -12.43 9.97
C GLN A 87 47.30 -11.34 10.29
N ASP A 88 47.56 -11.25 11.58
CA ASP A 88 48.67 -10.67 12.32
C ASP A 88 49.98 -10.49 11.53
N SER A 89 50.69 -9.38 11.80
CA SER A 89 52.06 -9.36 12.37
C SER A 89 52.85 -8.09 11.96
N GLU A 90 53.62 -7.58 12.93
CA GLU A 90 54.69 -6.57 12.83
C GLU A 90 54.27 -5.09 12.88
N PHE A 91 54.18 -4.59 14.12
CA PHE A 91 54.35 -3.19 14.47
C PHE A 91 55.84 -2.98 14.76
N GLU A 92 56.61 -2.48 13.79
CA GLU A 92 57.93 -1.91 14.05
C GLU A 92 57.73 -0.53 14.71
N LEU A 93 58.18 -0.44 15.96
CA LEU A 93 58.29 0.81 16.71
C LEU A 93 59.55 1.53 16.22
N ASP A 94 59.42 2.38 15.22
CA ASP A 94 60.42 3.42 14.99
C ASP A 94 60.07 4.63 15.88
N ASP A 95 60.92 4.75 16.90
CA ASP A 95 61.20 5.93 17.71
C ASP A 95 61.45 7.10 16.77
N ASP A 96 60.59 8.12 16.74
CA ASP A 96 60.97 9.52 16.50
C ASP A 96 59.77 10.47 16.70
N GLU A 97 59.91 11.29 17.75
CA GLU A 97 59.36 12.64 17.93
C GLU A 97 57.83 12.84 18.01
N ILE A 98 57.38 12.95 19.27
CA ILE A 98 56.15 13.61 19.69
C ILE A 98 56.26 15.11 19.32
N ASP A 99 55.45 15.56 18.36
CA ASP A 99 55.17 16.99 18.20
C ASP A 99 53.73 17.30 18.64
N VAL A 100 53.65 18.25 19.56
CA VAL A 100 52.47 18.66 20.32
C VAL A 100 51.82 19.84 19.59
N ASP A 101 50.49 19.90 19.64
CA ASP A 101 49.59 20.97 19.18
C ASP A 101 49.16 20.97 17.70
N MET A 102 48.11 20.19 17.40
CA MET A 102 47.18 20.54 16.33
C MET A 102 45.74 20.58 16.87
N VAL A 103 45.27 21.81 17.06
CA VAL A 103 43.93 22.18 17.53
C VAL A 103 42.86 21.63 16.55
N PRO A 104 41.81 20.92 17.00
CA PRO A 104 40.80 20.40 16.10
C PRO A 104 39.81 21.51 15.69
N GLU A 105 39.73 21.81 14.39
CA GLU A 105 38.67 22.67 13.86
C GLU A 105 37.29 21.98 13.96
N PRO A 106 36.21 22.70 14.35
CA PRO A 106 34.88 22.12 14.42
C PRO A 106 34.31 22.00 13.00
N ASN A 107 34.49 20.84 12.38
CA ASN A 107 33.85 20.52 11.12
C ASN A 107 32.35 20.25 11.37
N THR A 108 31.52 21.26 11.12
CA THR A 108 30.05 21.18 11.14
C THR A 108 29.56 20.24 10.03
N GLN A 109 29.66 18.93 10.26
CA GLN A 109 28.85 17.97 9.52
C GLN A 109 27.43 18.05 10.09
N GLN A 110 26.60 18.86 9.44
CA GLN A 110 25.15 18.76 9.54
C GLN A 110 24.77 17.35 9.12
N ARG A 111 24.62 16.47 10.09
CA ARG A 111 23.97 15.17 9.95
C ARG A 111 22.51 15.47 9.60
N ALA A 112 22.21 15.52 8.31
CA ALA A 112 20.84 15.44 7.82
C ALA A 112 20.24 14.18 8.44
N VAL A 113 19.32 14.39 9.38
CA VAL A 113 18.44 13.33 9.85
C VAL A 113 17.63 12.93 8.62
N SER A 114 18.02 11.82 8.00
CA SER A 114 17.14 11.09 7.12
C SER A 114 15.98 10.62 7.99
N THR A 115 14.89 11.37 7.94
CA THR A 115 13.57 10.96 8.46
C THR A 115 13.03 9.84 7.56
N GLY A 116 13.77 8.73 7.44
CA GLY A 116 13.44 7.54 6.66
C GLY A 116 12.52 6.61 7.43
N GLY A 117 11.34 7.10 7.81
CA GLY A 117 10.40 6.35 8.64
C GLY A 117 8.92 6.58 8.34
N GLY A 118 8.57 7.17 7.19
CA GLY A 118 7.20 7.57 6.88
C GLY A 118 6.43 6.68 5.89
N ASP A 119 7.12 5.97 4.98
CA ASP A 119 6.44 5.46 3.76
C ASP A 119 5.82 4.07 3.87
N THR A 120 6.15 3.27 4.89
CA THR A 120 5.64 1.89 4.96
C THR A 120 4.17 1.78 5.37
N VAL A 121 3.65 2.76 6.13
CA VAL A 121 2.25 2.76 6.58
C VAL A 121 1.30 3.29 5.51
N ALA A 122 1.75 4.25 4.68
CA ALA A 122 0.94 4.83 3.61
C ALA A 122 0.58 3.80 2.52
N ASN A 123 1.46 2.83 2.26
CA ASN A 123 1.30 1.86 1.17
C ASN A 123 0.25 0.76 1.44
N ASN A 124 -0.27 0.62 2.67
CA ASN A 124 -1.29 -0.38 3.00
C ASN A 124 -2.73 0.17 3.03
N MET A 125 -2.94 1.44 2.64
CA MET A 125 -4.25 2.06 2.63
C MET A 125 -4.80 2.13 1.19
N LEU A 126 -6.06 1.75 1.02
CA LEU A 126 -6.78 1.93 -0.24
C LEU A 126 -7.29 3.37 -0.34
N ASP A 127 -6.55 4.24 -1.04
CA ASP A 127 -6.94 5.63 -1.31
C ASP A 127 -7.83 5.75 -2.58
N THR A 128 -8.57 6.86 -2.63
CA THR A 128 -9.40 7.35 -3.74
C THR A 128 -8.71 7.37 -5.09
N ARG A 129 -7.38 7.57 -5.12
CA ARG A 129 -6.57 7.56 -6.34
C ARG A 129 -6.60 6.22 -7.05
N HIS A 130 -6.58 5.10 -6.31
CA HIS A 130 -6.63 3.75 -6.88
C HIS A 130 -7.98 3.49 -7.57
N LEU A 131 -9.08 3.86 -6.90
CA LEU A 131 -10.42 3.74 -7.48
C LEU A 131 -10.57 4.64 -8.72
N ALA A 132 -10.06 5.88 -8.68
CA ALA A 132 -10.15 6.81 -9.79
C ALA A 132 -9.49 6.28 -11.06
N ARG A 133 -8.37 5.56 -10.95
CA ARG A 133 -7.69 4.96 -12.11
C ARG A 133 -8.46 3.82 -12.75
N VAL A 134 -9.18 3.03 -11.96
CA VAL A 134 -9.95 1.88 -12.47
C VAL A 134 -11.40 2.23 -12.79
N ALA A 135 -11.92 3.38 -12.32
CA ALA A 135 -13.32 3.77 -12.45
C ALA A 135 -13.81 3.82 -13.89
N GLY A 136 -12.99 4.31 -14.83
CA GLY A 136 -13.38 4.39 -16.24
C GLY A 136 -13.65 3.02 -16.86
N VAL A 137 -12.77 2.05 -16.62
CA VAL A 137 -12.94 0.67 -17.11
C VAL A 137 -14.05 -0.05 -16.34
N LEU A 138 -14.13 0.18 -15.03
CA LEU A 138 -15.17 -0.39 -14.18
C LEU A 138 -16.59 0.00 -14.66
N VAL A 139 -16.79 1.24 -15.11
CA VAL A 139 -18.09 1.69 -15.64
C VAL A 139 -18.41 1.07 -17.00
N LEU A 140 -17.42 0.73 -17.82
CA LEU A 140 -17.67 0.10 -19.13
C LEU A 140 -18.17 -1.34 -19.02
N ASP A 141 -17.86 -2.02 -17.92
CA ASP A 141 -18.26 -3.41 -17.69
C ASP A 141 -19.71 -3.55 -17.17
N PHE A 142 -20.38 -2.46 -16.84
CA PHE A 142 -21.73 -2.42 -16.25
C PHE A 142 -22.70 -1.55 -17.07
#